data_AF-A0A7Y5X0N6-F1
#
_entry.id   AF-A0A7Y5X0N6-F1
#
_cell.length_a   1.000
_cell.length_b   1.000
_cell.length_c   1.000
_cell.angle_alpha   90.00
_cell.angle_beta   90.00
_cell.angle_gamma   90.00
#
_symmetry.space_group_name_H-M   'P 1'
#
loop_
_entity.id
_entity.type
_entity.pdbx_description
1 polymer ?
#
loop_
_entity_poly.entity_id
_entity_poly.type
_entity_poly.pdbx_seq_one_letter_code
_entity_poly.pdbx_strand_id
1 'polypeptide(L)'
;MRRLVAMENVFAPGGALERALDDSGDGFEPRREQAALAAAVERALATGEHLVAEAGTGVGKSLAYLVPALESGQRVVVATATKALQEQLLAKDVPIAAAAVGRDVDVRVLKGRANYVCRRQLQGFQPFLMAEGRDARAWEAMQDWLGSTETGDRAELRLEPSDALWAELAVGPDRCSGRRCAFHSAC
;
A
#
# COMPACT_ATOMS: atom_id res chain seq x y z
N MET A 1 -27.79 12.54 -1.49
CA MET A 1 -26.70 13.37 -2.05
C MET A 1 -26.07 14.12 -0.89
N ARG A 2 -24.95 13.64 -0.33
CA ARG A 2 -24.23 14.37 0.74
C ARG A 2 -23.41 15.48 0.07
N ARG A 3 -23.38 16.64 0.72
CA ARG A 3 -22.67 17.84 0.27
C ARG A 3 -21.17 17.52 0.21
N LEU A 4 -20.54 17.64 -0.96
CA LEU A 4 -19.09 17.64 -1.07
C LEU A 4 -18.57 18.74 -0.13
N VAL A 5 -17.74 18.38 0.85
CA VAL A 5 -17.01 19.37 1.64
C VAL A 5 -15.96 19.94 0.70
N ALA A 6 -15.94 21.25 0.50
CA ALA A 6 -14.91 21.89 -0.32
C ALA A 6 -13.52 21.49 0.22
N MET A 7 -12.60 21.04 -0.65
CA MET A 7 -11.26 20.59 -0.25
C MET A 7 -10.53 21.63 0.62
N GLU A 8 -10.73 22.92 0.35
CA GLU A 8 -10.19 24.01 1.16
C GLU A 8 -10.55 23.88 2.65
N ASN A 9 -11.76 23.43 2.99
CA ASN A 9 -12.20 23.24 4.37
C ASN A 9 -11.61 21.98 5.02
N VAL A 10 -11.25 20.98 4.22
CA VAL A 10 -10.62 19.75 4.74
C VAL A 10 -9.19 20.04 5.20
N PHE A 11 -8.47 20.87 4.45
CA PHE A 11 -7.06 21.25 4.68
C PHE A 11 -6.90 22.60 5.41
N ALA A 12 -7.99 23.22 5.89
CA ALA A 12 -7.95 24.43 6.71
C ALA A 12 -7.68 24.10 8.19
N PRO A 13 -7.21 25.08 8.99
CA PRO A 13 -7.23 24.96 10.45
C PRO A 13 -8.64 24.65 10.98
N GLY A 14 -8.74 23.75 11.94
CA GLY A 14 -9.98 23.13 12.43
C GLY A 14 -10.61 22.15 11.44
N GLY A 15 -9.96 21.87 10.32
CA GLY A 15 -10.44 21.02 9.24
C GLY A 15 -10.48 19.54 9.62
N ALA A 16 -11.03 18.73 8.71
CA ALA A 16 -11.11 17.28 8.96
C ALA A 16 -9.74 16.60 8.94
N LEU A 17 -8.78 17.14 8.19
CA LEU A 17 -7.43 16.62 8.16
C LEU A 17 -6.67 16.87 9.47
N GLU A 18 -6.87 18.03 10.09
CA GLU A 18 -6.25 18.35 11.38
C GLU A 18 -6.66 17.35 12.46
N ARG A 19 -7.97 17.11 12.60
CA ARG A 19 -8.49 16.11 13.55
C ARG A 19 -7.89 14.72 13.32
N ALA A 20 -7.82 14.30 12.06
CA ALA A 20 -7.25 12.98 11.72
C ALA A 20 -5.75 12.85 12.03
N LEU A 21 -4.99 13.94 11.88
CA LEU A 21 -3.54 13.97 12.20
C LEU A 21 -3.27 14.09 13.69
N ASP A 22 -4.13 14.79 14.43
CA ASP A 22 -4.04 14.87 15.88
C ASP A 22 -4.33 13.51 16.51
N ASP A 23 -5.35 12.81 16.02
CA ASP A 23 -5.68 11.44 16.44
C ASP A 23 -4.54 10.45 16.12
N SER A 24 -3.75 10.69 15.07
CA SER A 24 -2.57 9.87 14.72
C SER A 24 -1.28 10.31 15.42
N GLY A 25 -1.27 11.45 16.12
CA GLY A 25 -0.11 12.00 16.82
C GLY A 25 0.94 12.66 15.93
N ASP A 26 0.63 12.94 14.65
CA ASP A 26 1.57 13.53 13.70
C ASP A 26 1.57 15.07 13.72
N GLY A 27 0.50 15.67 14.25
CA GLY A 27 0.30 17.12 14.29
C GLY A 27 0.02 17.74 12.92
N PHE A 28 -0.86 18.73 12.91
CA PHE A 28 -1.23 19.44 11.70
C PHE A 28 -0.50 20.78 11.56
N GLU A 29 -0.05 21.06 10.35
CA GLU A 29 0.43 22.38 9.94
C GLU A 29 -0.28 22.76 8.64
N PRO A 30 -1.03 23.87 8.60
CA PRO A 30 -1.75 24.29 7.40
C PRO A 30 -0.76 24.73 6.32
N ARG A 31 -0.78 24.04 5.18
CA ARG A 31 0.07 24.35 4.02
C ARG A 31 -0.79 24.70 2.82
N ARG A 32 -0.70 25.96 2.37
CA ARG A 32 -1.50 26.47 1.24
C ARG A 32 -1.25 25.67 -0.05
N GLU A 33 -0.02 25.22 -0.27
CA GLU A 33 0.37 24.39 -1.41
C GLU A 33 -0.29 23.00 -1.37
N GLN A 34 -0.44 22.42 -0.18
CA GLN A 34 -1.11 21.13 0.01
C GLN A 34 -2.60 21.23 -0.35
N ALA A 35 -3.28 22.27 0.15
CA ALA A 35 -4.68 22.54 -0.17
C ALA A 35 -4.88 22.83 -1.67
N ALA A 36 -3.97 23.60 -2.29
CA ALA A 36 -4.01 23.90 -3.71
C ALA A 36 -3.83 22.64 -4.57
N LEU A 37 -2.90 21.75 -4.19
CA LEU A 37 -2.73 20.45 -4.85
C LEU A 37 -3.98 19.58 -4.71
N ALA A 38 -4.59 19.52 -3.52
CA ALA A 38 -5.81 18.75 -3.30
C ALA A 38 -6.98 19.24 -4.15
N ALA A 39 -7.19 20.55 -4.23
CA ALA A 39 -8.21 21.15 -5.09
C ALA A 39 -7.93 20.91 -6.59
N ALA A 40 -6.65 20.87 -7.00
CA ALA A 40 -6.29 20.52 -8.36
C ALA A 40 -6.56 19.05 -8.69
N VAL A 41 -6.27 18.13 -7.77
CA VAL A 41 -6.57 16.70 -7.92
C VAL A 41 -8.08 16.47 -7.95
N GLU A 42 -8.85 17.09 -7.05
CA GLU A 42 -10.33 17.01 -7.04
C GLU A 42 -10.91 17.40 -8.40
N ARG A 43 -10.48 18.55 -8.94
CA ARG A 43 -10.94 19.02 -10.25
C ARG A 43 -10.56 18.04 -11.36
N ALA A 44 -9.32 17.55 -11.39
CA ALA A 44 -8.88 16.61 -12.42
C ALA A 44 -9.68 15.30 -12.39
N LEU A 45 -9.98 14.78 -11.20
CA LEU A 45 -10.84 13.60 -11.03
C LEU A 45 -12.29 13.88 -11.49
N ALA A 46 -12.83 15.06 -11.20
CA ALA A 46 -14.19 15.45 -11.57
C ALA A 46 -14.34 15.71 -13.08
N THR A 47 -13.33 16.28 -13.74
CA THR A 47 -13.35 16.62 -15.18
C THR A 47 -12.81 15.50 -16.06
N GLY A 48 -12.05 14.56 -15.50
CA GLY A 48 -11.36 13.51 -16.27
C GLY A 48 -10.11 14.00 -17.01
N GLU A 49 -9.56 15.15 -16.61
CA GLU A 49 -8.38 15.75 -17.23
C GLU A 49 -7.07 15.23 -16.61
N HIS A 50 -5.96 15.37 -17.34
CA HIS A 50 -4.64 15.06 -16.83
C HIS A 50 -4.09 16.25 -16.03
N LEU A 51 -3.64 15.99 -14.80
CA LEU A 51 -2.92 16.94 -13.96
C LEU A 51 -1.45 16.55 -13.88
N VAL A 52 -0.57 17.51 -14.19
CA VAL A 52 0.86 17.45 -13.86
C VAL A 52 1.10 18.51 -12.80
N ALA A 53 1.62 18.09 -11.64
CA ALA A 53 1.91 18.98 -10.53
C ALA A 53 3.25 18.61 -9.89
N GLU A 54 4.02 19.62 -9.52
CA GLU A 54 5.22 19.47 -8.70
C GLU A 54 4.89 19.86 -7.26
N ALA A 55 5.28 19.01 -6.32
CA ALA A 55 5.13 19.27 -4.89
C ALA A 55 6.44 18.96 -4.19
N GLY A 56 6.94 19.93 -3.41
CA GLY A 56 8.16 19.77 -2.64
C GLY A 56 8.08 18.62 -1.63
N THR A 57 9.24 18.21 -1.12
CA THR A 57 9.30 17.30 0.03
C THR A 57 8.65 17.95 1.25
N GLY A 58 7.96 17.16 2.08
CA GLY A 58 7.29 17.67 3.28
C GLY A 58 5.96 18.40 3.07
N VAL A 59 5.53 18.67 1.83
CA VAL A 59 4.24 19.33 1.52
C VAL A 59 3.02 18.49 1.93
N GLY A 60 3.19 17.20 2.25
CA GLY A 60 2.07 16.30 2.53
C GLY A 60 1.34 15.86 1.26
N LYS A 61 2.10 15.67 0.17
CA LYS A 61 1.61 15.29 -1.16
C LYS A 61 0.69 14.07 -1.17
N SER A 62 0.99 13.07 -0.32
CA SER A 62 0.18 11.85 -0.21
C SER A 62 -1.26 12.18 0.17
N LEU A 63 -1.45 12.91 1.28
CA LEU A 63 -2.77 13.32 1.75
C LEU A 63 -3.48 14.23 0.73
N ALA A 64 -2.73 15.11 0.06
CA ALA A 64 -3.27 15.98 -0.96
C ALA A 64 -3.90 15.24 -2.16
N TYR A 65 -3.36 14.08 -2.57
CA TYR A 65 -4.01 13.28 -3.61
C TYR A 65 -4.96 12.20 -3.06
N LEU A 66 -4.74 11.69 -1.84
CA LEU A 66 -5.56 10.62 -1.26
C LEU A 66 -6.94 11.12 -0.82
N VAL A 67 -7.02 12.26 -0.13
CA VAL A 67 -8.28 12.81 0.36
C VAL A 67 -9.30 13.03 -0.78
N PRO A 68 -8.98 13.78 -1.85
CA PRO A 68 -9.91 13.94 -2.97
C PRO A 68 -10.16 12.64 -3.73
N ALA A 69 -9.18 11.73 -3.82
CA ALA A 69 -9.37 10.41 -4.41
C ALA A 69 -10.43 9.59 -3.64
N LEU A 70 -10.40 9.61 -2.32
CA LEU A 70 -11.37 8.91 -1.48
C LEU A 70 -12.75 9.57 -1.49
N GLU A 71 -12.81 10.91 -1.50
CA GLU A 71 -14.08 11.65 -1.63
C GLU A 71 -14.77 11.40 -2.98
N SER A 72 -14.00 11.21 -4.07
CA SER A 72 -14.55 10.95 -5.41
C SER A 72 -15.50 9.75 -5.47
N GLY A 73 -15.34 8.77 -4.56
CA GLY A 73 -16.08 7.52 -4.58
C GLY A 73 -15.75 6.62 -5.78
N GLN A 74 -14.73 6.96 -6.56
CA GLN A 74 -14.27 6.18 -7.70
C GLN A 74 -13.23 5.14 -7.27
N ARG A 75 -13.00 4.15 -8.12
CA ARG A 75 -11.87 3.24 -7.97
C ARG A 75 -10.60 3.95 -8.42
N VAL A 76 -9.69 4.23 -7.49
CA VAL A 76 -8.45 4.95 -7.75
C VAL A 76 -7.26 3.99 -7.65
N VAL A 77 -6.31 4.12 -8.57
CA VAL A 77 -5.02 3.42 -8.53
C VAL A 77 -3.94 4.45 -8.24
N VAL A 78 -3.21 4.23 -7.14
CA VAL A 78 -2.03 5.04 -6.79
C VAL A 78 -0.78 4.26 -7.18
N ALA A 79 -0.02 4.78 -8.14
CA ALA A 79 1.28 4.24 -8.52
C ALA A 79 2.40 5.04 -7.83
N THR A 80 3.37 4.34 -7.26
CA THR A 80 4.53 4.95 -6.58
C THR A 80 5.80 4.17 -6.91
N ALA A 81 6.96 4.80 -6.71
CA ALA A 81 8.24 4.31 -7.21
C ALA A 81 8.76 3.06 -6.50
N THR A 82 8.48 2.89 -5.21
CA THR A 82 9.07 1.81 -4.39
C THR A 82 8.04 1.12 -3.51
N LYS A 83 8.35 -0.10 -3.07
CA LYS A 83 7.50 -0.88 -2.14
C LYS A 83 7.41 -0.21 -0.77
N ALA A 84 8.52 0.35 -0.29
CA ALA A 84 8.55 1.12 0.95
C ALA A 84 7.59 2.32 0.92
N LEU A 85 7.48 3.00 -0.24
CA LEU A 85 6.48 4.06 -0.40
C LEU A 85 5.05 3.51 -0.42
N GLN A 86 4.81 2.31 -0.99
CA GLN A 86 3.49 1.66 -0.88
C GLN A 86 3.14 1.33 0.56
N GLU A 87 4.09 0.78 1.33
CA GLU A 87 3.91 0.47 2.75
C GLU A 87 3.66 1.71 3.59
N GLN A 88 4.38 2.80 3.33
CA GLN A 88 4.11 4.09 3.97
C GLN A 88 2.67 4.58 3.70
N LEU A 89 2.20 4.46 2.45
CA LEU A 89 0.83 4.83 2.12
C LEU A 89 -0.17 3.99 2.91
N LEU A 90 0.02 2.68 2.97
CA LEU A 90 -0.91 1.76 3.63
C LEU A 90 -0.94 1.92 5.15
N ALA A 91 0.24 2.02 5.78
CA ALA A 91 0.37 2.03 7.22
C ALA A 91 0.05 3.41 7.84
N LYS A 92 0.19 4.48 7.05
CA LYS A 92 0.10 5.86 7.55
C LYS A 92 -0.89 6.71 6.76
N ASP A 93 -0.58 7.01 5.51
CA ASP A 93 -1.27 8.09 4.79
C ASP A 93 -2.73 7.72 4.44
N VAL A 94 -3.01 6.46 4.12
CA VAL A 94 -4.35 5.94 3.81
C VAL A 94 -5.25 5.96 5.06
N PRO A 95 -4.86 5.42 6.23
CA PRO A 95 -5.64 5.54 7.46
C PRO A 95 -5.99 6.99 7.81
N ILE A 96 -5.02 7.91 7.71
CA ILE A 96 -5.24 9.34 8.00
C ILE A 96 -6.23 9.94 7.00
N ALA A 97 -6.06 9.68 5.70
CA ALA A 97 -6.97 10.17 4.68
C ALA A 97 -8.39 9.61 4.87
N ALA A 98 -8.53 8.33 5.19
CA ALA A 98 -9.79 7.65 5.47
C ALA A 98 -10.52 8.26 6.69
N ALA A 99 -9.78 8.54 7.77
CA ALA A 99 -10.29 9.23 8.94
C ALA A 99 -10.73 10.67 8.61
N ALA A 100 -9.95 11.41 7.81
CA ALA A 100 -10.28 12.76 7.39
C ALA A 100 -11.58 12.83 6.58
N VAL A 101 -11.87 11.83 5.74
CA VAL A 101 -13.13 11.74 4.98
C VAL A 101 -14.26 11.07 5.78
N GLY A 102 -13.94 10.43 6.91
CA GLY A 102 -14.89 9.68 7.72
C GLY A 102 -15.48 8.47 7.00
N ARG A 103 -14.66 7.71 6.26
CA ARG A 103 -15.10 6.54 5.47
C ARG A 103 -14.21 5.33 5.74
N ASP A 104 -14.83 4.16 5.77
CA ASP A 104 -14.11 2.90 5.62
C ASP A 104 -13.69 2.75 4.15
N VAL A 105 -12.42 2.39 3.94
CA VAL A 105 -11.83 2.30 2.60
C VAL A 105 -11.32 0.89 2.35
N ASP A 106 -11.72 0.32 1.20
CA ASP A 106 -11.19 -0.96 0.75
C ASP A 106 -9.92 -0.75 -0.05
N VAL A 107 -8.77 -0.98 0.58
CA VAL A 107 -7.46 -0.80 -0.05
C VAL A 107 -6.78 -2.14 -0.29
N ARG A 108 -6.22 -2.29 -1.48
CA ARG A 108 -5.46 -3.48 -1.90
C ARG A 108 -4.13 -3.07 -2.50
N VAL A 109 -3.14 -3.91 -2.25
CA VAL A 109 -1.76 -3.72 -2.71
C VAL A 109 -1.52 -4.59 -3.92
N LEU A 110 -0.90 -4.01 -4.95
CA LEU A 110 -0.51 -4.76 -6.14
C LEU A 110 1.00 -4.73 -6.30
N LYS A 111 1.63 -5.89 -6.11
CA LYS A 111 3.06 -6.11 -6.39
C LYS A 111 3.22 -7.17 -7.48
N GLY A 112 4.43 -7.27 -8.06
CA GLY A 112 4.75 -8.36 -8.99
C GLY A 112 4.72 -9.72 -8.29
N ARG A 113 4.38 -10.81 -9.01
CA ARG A 113 4.23 -12.17 -8.46
C ARG A 113 5.41 -12.67 -7.63
N ALA A 114 6.63 -12.25 -7.98
CA ALA A 114 7.84 -12.61 -7.24
C ALA A 114 7.91 -12.00 -5.83
N ASN A 115 6.95 -11.18 -5.42
CA ASN A 115 6.83 -10.68 -4.05
C ASN A 115 5.95 -11.55 -3.17
N TYR A 116 5.30 -12.57 -3.74
CA TYR A 116 4.41 -13.45 -3.01
C TYR A 116 4.95 -14.87 -3.02
N VAL A 117 4.71 -15.60 -1.94
CA VAL A 117 5.05 -17.02 -1.87
C VAL A 117 4.22 -17.82 -2.87
N CYS A 118 4.88 -18.68 -3.65
CA CYS A 118 4.22 -19.57 -4.59
C CYS A 118 3.83 -20.86 -3.88
N ARG A 119 2.52 -21.08 -3.68
CA ARG A 119 2.00 -22.30 -3.03
C ARG A 119 2.50 -23.60 -3.68
N ARG A 120 2.65 -23.62 -5.00
CA ARG A 120 3.19 -24.77 -5.74
C ARG A 120 4.66 -25.03 -5.39
N GLN A 121 5.48 -23.99 -5.34
CA GLN A 121 6.89 -24.15 -4.97
C GLN A 121 7.01 -24.57 -3.52
N LEU A 122 6.23 -23.94 -2.64
CA LEU A 122 6.20 -24.27 -1.23
C LEU A 122 5.86 -25.75 -0.99
N GLN A 123 4.91 -26.32 -1.72
CA GLN A 123 4.57 -27.75 -1.60
C GLN A 123 5.74 -28.67 -1.98
N GLY A 124 6.54 -28.30 -2.98
CA GLY A 124 7.69 -29.06 -3.44
C GLY A 124 9.00 -28.75 -2.70
N PHE A 125 9.00 -27.74 -1.84
CA PHE A 125 10.21 -27.26 -1.19
C PHE A 125 10.65 -28.21 -0.07
N GLN A 126 11.92 -28.61 -0.12
CA GLN A 126 12.53 -29.50 0.86
C GLN A 126 13.70 -28.78 1.53
N PRO A 127 13.59 -28.38 2.81
CA PRO A 127 14.61 -27.58 3.48
C PRO A 127 15.87 -28.39 3.86
N PHE A 128 15.95 -29.68 3.52
CA PHE A 128 17.02 -30.60 3.94
C PHE A 128 18.44 -30.17 3.55
N LEU A 129 18.60 -29.24 2.60
CA LEU A 129 19.90 -28.68 2.20
C LEU A 129 20.26 -27.38 2.92
N MET A 130 19.39 -26.86 3.79
CA MET A 130 19.65 -25.63 4.53
C MET A 130 20.54 -25.91 5.73
N ALA A 131 21.83 -25.64 5.59
CA ALA A 131 22.78 -25.65 6.70
C ALA A 131 22.49 -24.48 7.67
N GLU A 132 22.97 -24.62 8.92
CA GLU A 132 22.90 -23.60 9.96
C GLU A 132 23.26 -22.21 9.42
N GLY A 133 22.51 -21.16 9.80
CA GLY A 133 22.78 -19.82 9.30
C GLY A 133 21.60 -18.86 9.34
N ARG A 134 21.67 -17.79 8.54
CA ARG A 134 20.58 -16.82 8.40
C ARG A 134 19.35 -17.47 7.79
N ASP A 135 19.52 -18.20 6.70
CA ASP A 135 18.40 -18.75 5.92
C ASP A 135 17.68 -19.87 6.67
N ALA A 136 18.38 -20.67 7.49
CA ALA A 136 17.74 -21.63 8.39
C ALA A 136 16.82 -20.94 9.42
N ARG A 137 17.29 -19.83 10.02
CA ARG A 137 16.48 -19.02 10.95
C ARG A 137 15.32 -18.31 10.25
N ALA A 138 15.55 -17.79 9.03
CA ALA A 138 14.50 -17.18 8.23
C ALA A 138 13.42 -18.20 7.88
N TRP A 139 13.81 -19.41 7.46
CA TRP A 139 12.87 -20.50 7.19
C TRP A 139 12.06 -20.89 8.42
N GLU A 140 12.69 -21.00 9.59
CA GLU A 140 11.98 -21.25 10.85
C GLU A 140 10.91 -20.19 11.12
N ALA A 141 11.26 -18.91 11.04
CA ALA A 141 10.31 -17.81 11.20
C ALA A 141 9.22 -17.78 10.11
N MET A 142 9.56 -18.21 8.89
CA MET A 142 8.61 -18.30 7.77
C MET A 142 7.56 -19.38 7.99
N GLN A 143 7.86 -20.48 8.69
CA GLN A 143 6.85 -21.53 8.93
C GLN A 143 5.67 -21.02 9.74
N ASP A 144 5.91 -20.22 10.78
CA ASP A 144 4.86 -19.58 11.57
C ASP A 144 4.08 -18.55 10.73
N TRP A 145 4.81 -17.76 9.93
CA TRP A 145 4.20 -16.78 9.03
C TRP A 145 3.33 -17.43 7.96
N LEU A 146 3.75 -18.54 7.35
CA LEU A 146 2.99 -19.27 6.33
C LEU A 146 1.66 -19.80 6.85
N GLY A 147 1.57 -20.08 8.15
CA GLY A 147 0.32 -20.49 8.80
C GLY A 147 -0.64 -19.35 9.12
N SER A 148 -0.18 -18.09 9.11
CA SER A 148 -0.94 -16.92 9.59
C SER A 148 -1.04 -15.76 8.58
N THR A 149 -0.27 -15.77 7.51
CA THR A 149 -0.27 -14.74 6.46
C THR A 149 -1.60 -14.64 5.73
N GLU A 150 -2.08 -13.41 5.54
CA GLU A 150 -3.30 -13.15 4.76
C GLU A 150 -3.02 -13.12 3.26
N THR A 151 -1.87 -12.59 2.84
CA THR A 151 -1.59 -12.34 1.42
C THR A 151 -0.42 -13.14 0.85
N GLY A 152 0.46 -13.68 1.71
CA GLY A 152 1.69 -14.33 1.31
C GLY A 152 2.77 -13.37 0.80
N ASP A 153 2.64 -12.06 1.07
CA ASP A 153 3.60 -11.02 0.66
C ASP A 153 4.89 -11.08 1.49
N ARG A 154 6.04 -11.08 0.81
CA ARG A 154 7.38 -11.03 1.41
C ARG A 154 7.53 -9.90 2.43
N ALA A 155 6.85 -8.77 2.22
CA ALA A 155 6.92 -7.61 3.11
C ALA A 155 6.34 -7.86 4.51
N GLU A 156 5.55 -8.92 4.70
CA GLU A 156 5.03 -9.31 6.02
C GLU A 156 6.08 -10.05 6.87
N LEU A 157 7.20 -10.48 6.28
CA LEU A 157 8.25 -11.23 6.96
C LEU A 157 9.01 -10.34 7.94
N ARG A 158 9.07 -10.77 9.20
CA ARG A 158 9.89 -10.10 10.23
C ARG A 158 11.39 -10.35 10.05
N LEU A 159 11.74 -11.53 9.54
CA LEU A 159 13.10 -11.93 9.25
C LEU A 159 13.19 -12.26 7.77
N GLU A 160 13.86 -11.40 7.01
CA GLU A 160 13.99 -11.59 5.57
C GLU A 160 14.96 -12.74 5.24
N PRO A 161 14.54 -13.67 4.36
CA PRO A 161 15.43 -14.68 3.81
C PRO A 161 16.39 -14.05 2.79
N SER A 162 17.43 -14.80 2.41
CA SER A 162 18.22 -14.43 1.24
C SER A 162 17.37 -14.43 -0.04
N ASP A 163 17.81 -13.67 -1.05
CA ASP A 163 17.16 -13.70 -2.36
C ASP A 163 17.25 -15.07 -3.03
N ALA A 164 18.27 -15.86 -2.70
CA ALA A 164 18.41 -17.24 -3.19
C ALA A 164 17.29 -18.14 -2.62
N LEU A 165 17.09 -18.11 -1.30
CA LEU A 165 15.99 -18.86 -0.67
C LEU A 165 14.63 -18.38 -1.18
N TRP A 166 14.44 -17.07 -1.29
CA TRP A 166 13.19 -16.52 -1.78
C TRP A 166 12.92 -16.92 -3.25
N ALA A 167 13.94 -17.02 -4.10
CA ALA A 167 13.81 -17.42 -5.49
C ALA A 167 13.36 -18.88 -5.67
N GLU A 168 13.59 -19.74 -4.67
CA GLU A 168 13.05 -21.10 -4.61
C GLU A 168 11.55 -21.09 -4.28
N LEU A 169 11.12 -20.17 -3.40
CA LEU A 169 9.76 -20.14 -2.86
C LEU A 169 8.78 -19.26 -3.65
N ALA A 170 9.27 -18.27 -4.40
CA ALA A 170 8.48 -17.37 -5.21
C ALA A 170 8.71 -17.58 -6.71
N VAL A 171 7.77 -17.14 -7.55
CA VAL A 171 7.92 -17.21 -9.00
C VAL A 171 7.56 -15.89 -9.67
N GLY A 172 8.35 -15.53 -10.68
CA GLY A 172 8.06 -14.42 -11.57
C GLY A 172 6.88 -14.70 -12.51
N PRO A 173 6.47 -13.68 -13.30
CA PRO A 173 5.38 -13.81 -14.26
C PRO A 173 5.67 -14.83 -15.38
N ASP A 174 6.94 -15.07 -15.68
CA ASP A 174 7.49 -16.00 -16.67
C ASP A 174 7.34 -17.47 -16.25
N ARG A 175 7.52 -17.79 -14.96
CA ARG A 175 7.40 -19.16 -14.43
C ARG A 175 6.00 -19.48 -13.90
N CYS A 176 5.19 -18.46 -13.62
CA CYS A 176 3.83 -18.65 -13.12
C CYS A 176 2.88 -19.13 -14.24
N SER A 177 2.25 -20.29 -14.06
CA SER A 177 1.28 -20.83 -15.03
C SER A 177 -0.09 -20.13 -15.00
N GLY A 178 -0.27 -19.12 -14.14
CA GLY A 178 -1.51 -18.34 -14.02
C GLY A 178 -2.73 -19.22 -13.80
N ARG A 179 -3.79 -19.00 -14.57
CA ARG A 179 -5.07 -19.72 -14.48
C ARG A 179 -4.97 -21.24 -14.68
N ARG A 180 -3.88 -21.75 -15.27
CA ARG A 180 -3.64 -23.19 -15.44
C ARG A 180 -2.99 -23.85 -14.22
N CYS A 181 -2.55 -23.07 -13.22
CA CYS A 181 -1.95 -23.60 -12.01
C CYS A 181 -3.02 -24.27 -11.13
N ALA A 182 -2.76 -25.49 -10.66
CA ALA A 182 -3.65 -26.20 -9.74
C ALA A 182 -3.93 -25.43 -8.43
N PHE A 183 -3.06 -24.48 -8.06
CA PHE A 183 -3.18 -23.66 -6.86
C PHE A 183 -3.85 -22.30 -7.10
N HIS A 184 -4.22 -21.95 -8.34
CA HIS A 184 -4.66 -20.59 -8.71
C HIS A 184 -5.82 -20.06 -7.86
N SER A 185 -6.79 -20.90 -7.49
CA SER A 185 -7.95 -20.48 -6.70
C SER A 185 -7.64 -20.17 -5.23
N ALA A 186 -6.48 -20.64 -4.75
CA ALA A 186 -6.00 -20.39 -3.39
C ALA A 186 -4.85 -19.38 -3.34
N CYS A 187 -4.39 -18.90 -4.51
CA CYS A 187 -3.36 -17.88 -4.65
C CYS A 187 -3.94 -16.47 -4.68
#